data_AF-A0A3D1IJV6-F1
#
_entry.id   AF-A0A3D1IJV6-F1
#
_cell.length_a   1.000
_cell.length_b   1.000
_cell.length_c   1.000
_cell.angle_alpha   90.00
_cell.angle_beta   90.00
_cell.angle_gamma   90.00
#
_symmetry.space_group_name_H-M   'P 1'
#
loop_
_entity.id
_entity.type
_entity.pdbx_description
1 polymer ?
#
loop_
_entity_poly.entity_id
_entity_poly.type
_entity_poly.pdbx_seq_one_letter_code
_entity_poly.pdbx_strand_id
1 'polypeptide(L)'
;CYIDQWQQFGRPSGVYIDHTDTIYVADSESWGPDNPGWKKGIRIGSARTGQVHYFLEDVESQDMAHSGAEGIGVDTFGNVYGGVVRRQMLERHEPPAVQPTRGA
;
A
#
# COMPACT_ATOMS: atom_id res chain seq x y z
N CYS A 1 6.21 22.83 12.06
CA CYS A 1 7.15 21.78 12.48
C CYS A 1 7.03 20.62 11.48
N TYR A 2 8.16 20.11 10.99
CA TYR A 2 8.24 18.94 10.11
C TYR A 2 8.80 17.79 10.93
N ILE A 3 8.22 16.59 10.80
CA ILE A 3 8.58 15.42 11.61
C ILE A 3 9.52 14.51 10.80
N ASP A 4 9.05 13.97 9.67
CA ASP A 4 9.86 13.09 8.79
C ASP A 4 9.20 12.94 7.40
N GLN A 5 9.92 12.29 6.46
CA GLN A 5 9.46 11.92 5.13
C GLN A 5 10.00 10.55 4.74
N TRP A 6 9.12 9.67 4.25
CA TRP A 6 9.48 8.34 3.75
C TRP A 6 9.14 8.22 2.27
N GLN A 7 10.18 8.07 1.44
CA GLN A 7 10.03 7.93 -0.01
C GLN A 7 9.71 6.49 -0.42
N GLN A 8 10.01 5.53 0.46
CA GLN A 8 9.83 4.11 0.19
C GLN A 8 8.37 3.67 0.04
N PHE A 9 7.40 4.55 0.33
CA PHE A 9 5.97 4.30 0.15
C PHE A 9 5.41 4.76 -1.21
N GLY A 10 6.24 5.29 -2.11
CA GLY A 10 5.81 5.69 -3.46
C GLY A 10 5.02 7.01 -3.46
N ARG A 11 3.97 7.07 -4.28
CA ARG A 11 3.10 8.24 -4.46
C ARG A 11 1.72 7.91 -3.87
N PRO A 12 1.50 8.19 -2.57
CA PRO A 12 0.33 7.72 -1.85
C PRO A 12 -0.95 8.41 -2.33
N SER A 13 -1.97 7.61 -2.67
CA SER A 13 -3.35 8.06 -2.90
C SER A 13 -4.23 7.83 -1.66
N GLY A 14 -3.91 6.81 -0.86
CA GLY A 14 -4.60 6.49 0.38
C GLY A 14 -3.64 5.96 1.44
N VAL A 15 -3.88 6.32 2.71
CA VAL A 15 -3.07 5.87 3.85
C VAL A 15 -3.98 5.44 4.99
N TYR A 16 -3.69 4.29 5.58
CA TYR A 16 -4.29 3.81 6.81
C TYR A 16 -3.20 3.34 7.77
N ILE A 17 -3.34 3.68 9.06
CA ILE A 17 -2.45 3.21 10.11
C ILE A 17 -3.33 2.51 11.15
N ASP A 18 -3.01 1.27 11.46
CA ASP A 18 -3.75 0.50 12.47
C ASP A 18 -3.22 0.73 13.90
N HIS A 19 -3.90 0.13 14.87
CA HIS A 19 -3.55 0.21 16.29
C HIS A 19 -2.21 -0.46 16.65
N THR A 20 -1.57 -1.15 15.71
CA THR A 20 -0.26 -1.79 15.88
C THR A 20 0.87 -1.01 15.22
N ASP A 21 0.58 0.21 14.74
CA ASP A 21 1.48 1.04 13.94
C ASP A 21 1.93 0.37 12.64
N THR A 22 1.09 -0.49 12.08
CA THR A 22 1.26 -0.94 10.70
C THR A 22 0.68 0.13 9.79
N ILE A 23 1.49 0.65 8.87
CA ILE A 23 1.07 1.58 7.83
C ILE A 23 0.76 0.82 6.55
N TYR A 24 -0.38 1.15 5.95
CA TYR A 24 -0.86 0.63 4.68
C TYR A 24 -1.01 1.81 3.73
N VAL A 25 -0.29 1.76 2.62
CA VAL A 25 -0.26 2.83 1.63
C VAL A 25 -0.72 2.29 0.29
N ALA A 26 -1.81 2.85 -0.23
CA ALA A 26 -2.22 2.68 -1.60
C ALA A 26 -1.42 3.65 -2.47
N ASP A 27 -0.76 3.13 -3.50
CA ASP A 27 0.06 3.88 -4.44
C ASP A 27 -0.42 3.59 -5.86
N SER A 28 -1.35 4.43 -6.34
CA SER A 28 -1.92 4.33 -7.69
C SER A 28 -1.17 5.14 -8.74
N GLU A 29 -0.04 5.75 -8.33
CA GLU A 29 0.58 6.87 -9.03
C GLU A 29 2.08 6.66 -9.32
N SER A 30 2.74 5.67 -8.69
CA SER A 30 4.16 5.40 -8.95
C SER A 30 4.38 4.54 -10.19
N TRP A 31 4.37 5.18 -11.36
CA TRP A 31 4.87 4.56 -12.59
C TRP A 31 5.45 5.60 -13.55
N GLY A 32 6.36 5.15 -14.41
CA GLY A 32 6.82 5.92 -15.56
C GLY A 32 7.55 7.20 -15.16
N PRO A 33 7.29 8.34 -15.82
CA PRO A 33 7.99 9.60 -15.53
C PRO A 33 7.70 10.13 -14.13
N ASP A 34 6.57 9.75 -13.53
CA ASP A 34 6.16 10.24 -12.22
C ASP A 34 6.92 9.58 -11.07
N ASN A 35 7.34 8.33 -11.24
CA ASN A 35 8.22 7.64 -10.30
C ASN A 35 9.04 6.54 -11.01
N PRO A 36 10.17 6.90 -11.64
CA PRO A 36 10.94 5.98 -12.46
C PRO A 36 11.43 4.74 -11.69
N GLY A 37 11.17 3.55 -12.23
CA GLY A 37 11.59 2.28 -11.64
C GLY A 37 10.66 1.74 -10.54
N TRP A 38 9.58 2.46 -10.23
CA TRP A 38 8.56 2.00 -9.29
C TRP A 38 7.42 1.30 -10.01
N LYS A 39 6.67 0.52 -9.25
CA LYS A 39 5.43 -0.14 -9.67
C LYS A 39 4.30 0.29 -8.75
N LYS A 40 3.10 0.45 -9.30
CA LYS A 40 1.90 0.76 -8.51
C LYS A 40 1.41 -0.46 -7.72
N GLY A 41 0.73 -0.21 -6.62
CA GLY A 41 0.24 -1.25 -5.72
C GLY A 41 0.06 -0.76 -4.29
N ILE A 42 -0.04 -1.70 -3.35
CA ILE A 42 -0.18 -1.41 -1.91
C ILE A 42 1.12 -1.76 -1.20
N ARG A 43 1.66 -0.81 -0.43
CA ARG A 43 2.85 -1.01 0.43
C ARG A 43 2.43 -1.08 1.87
N ILE A 44 2.92 -2.10 2.57
CA ILE A 44 2.61 -2.35 3.97
C ILE A 44 3.91 -2.32 4.75
N GLY A 45 3.95 -1.54 5.83
CA GLY A 45 5.18 -1.28 6.57
C GLY A 45 4.94 -0.87 8.02
N SER A 46 5.98 -0.37 8.67
CA SER A 46 5.91 0.17 10.02
C SER A 46 5.80 1.70 10.01
N ALA A 47 4.78 2.23 10.69
CA ALA A 47 4.65 3.67 10.96
C ALA A 47 5.64 4.19 12.02
N ARG A 48 6.39 3.30 12.68
CA ARG A 48 7.42 3.68 13.66
C ARG A 48 8.79 3.86 13.02
N THR A 49 9.10 3.05 12.02
CA THR A 49 10.44 2.99 11.41
C THR A 49 10.46 3.37 9.93
N GLY A 50 9.29 3.47 9.29
CA GLY A 50 9.16 3.66 7.86
C GLY A 50 9.53 2.44 7.01
N GLN A 51 9.93 1.30 7.59
CA GLN A 51 10.31 0.12 6.81
C GLN A 51 9.10 -0.48 6.09
N VAL A 52 9.26 -0.80 4.80
CA VAL A 52 8.28 -1.55 4.02
C VAL A 52 8.54 -3.05 4.20
N HIS A 53 7.52 -3.79 4.59
CA HIS A 53 7.58 -5.23 4.84
C HIS A 53 6.96 -6.04 3.70
N TYR A 54 5.88 -5.52 3.10
CA TYR A 54 5.17 -6.20 2.02
C TYR A 54 4.81 -5.24 0.91
N PHE A 55 4.77 -5.77 -0.30
CA PHE A 55 4.29 -5.07 -1.49
C PHE A 55 3.29 -5.95 -2.22
N LEU A 56 2.07 -5.44 -2.37
CA LEU A 56 1.01 -6.05 -3.16
C LEU A 56 0.97 -5.30 -4.50
N GLU A 57 1.56 -5.89 -5.53
CA GLU A 57 1.63 -5.28 -6.86
C GLU A 57 0.22 -5.20 -7.49
N ASP A 58 -0.13 -4.05 -8.07
CA ASP A 58 -1.35 -3.91 -8.86
C ASP A 58 -1.23 -4.65 -10.19
N VAL A 59 -2.34 -5.20 -10.69
CA VAL A 59 -2.37 -5.93 -11.98
C VAL A 59 -2.00 -5.05 -13.17
N GLU A 60 -2.22 -3.73 -13.07
CA GLU A 60 -1.90 -2.71 -14.07
C GLU A 60 -0.78 -1.79 -13.54
N SER A 61 0.20 -2.38 -12.82
CA SER A 61 1.27 -1.63 -12.14
C SER A 61 2.14 -0.75 -13.04
N GLN A 62 2.09 -1.01 -14.35
CA GLN A 62 2.86 -0.34 -15.39
C GLN A 62 2.00 0.48 -16.38
N ASP A 63 0.71 0.68 -16.09
CA ASP A 63 -0.10 1.60 -16.88
C ASP A 63 0.33 3.05 -16.58
N MET A 64 0.36 3.91 -17.60
CA MET A 64 0.63 5.35 -17.44
C MET A 64 -0.51 6.06 -16.72
N ALA A 65 -1.75 5.65 -16.94
CA ALA A 65 -2.89 6.23 -16.24
C ALA A 65 -3.01 5.67 -14.81
N HIS A 66 -3.61 6.43 -13.89
CA HIS A 66 -3.89 6.00 -12.52
C HIS A 66 -4.51 4.59 -12.50
N SER A 67 -3.93 3.69 -11.70
CA SER A 67 -4.33 2.29 -11.59
C SER A 67 -4.05 1.75 -10.19
N GLY A 68 -4.80 0.76 -9.76
CA GLY A 68 -4.73 0.22 -8.39
C GLY A 68 -5.61 0.95 -7.38
N ALA A 69 -5.36 0.65 -6.11
CA ALA A 69 -6.18 1.15 -5.01
C ALA A 69 -6.00 2.67 -4.84
N GLU A 70 -7.11 3.38 -4.65
CA GLU A 70 -7.16 4.80 -4.26
C GLU A 70 -7.52 4.94 -2.78
N GLY A 71 -8.49 4.13 -2.34
CA GLY A 71 -8.86 3.97 -0.94
C GLY A 71 -8.34 2.66 -0.39
N ILE A 72 -7.98 2.65 0.90
CA ILE A 72 -7.54 1.44 1.59
C ILE A 72 -8.24 1.29 2.94
N GLY A 73 -8.63 0.06 3.25
CA GLY A 73 -9.18 -0.33 4.55
C GLY A 73 -8.65 -1.70 4.96
N VAL A 74 -8.56 -1.94 6.26
CA VAL A 74 -8.06 -3.21 6.80
C VAL A 74 -9.00 -3.69 7.90
N ASP A 75 -9.36 -4.97 7.87
CA ASP A 75 -10.20 -5.56 8.91
C ASP A 75 -9.38 -6.09 10.10
N THR A 76 -10.07 -6.58 11.13
CA THR A 76 -9.43 -7.13 12.34
C THR A 76 -8.67 -8.43 12.10
N PHE A 77 -8.89 -9.10 10.97
CA PHE A 77 -8.16 -10.31 10.58
C PHE A 77 -6.92 -10.01 9.73
N GLY A 78 -6.69 -8.73 9.40
CA GLY A 78 -5.58 -8.29 8.58
C GLY A 78 -5.83 -8.41 7.08
N ASN A 79 -7.07 -8.61 6.64
CA ASN A 79 -7.42 -8.53 5.23
C ASN A 79 -7.36 -7.08 4.78
N VAL A 80 -6.70 -6.84 3.65
CA VAL A 80 -6.53 -5.51 3.07
C VAL A 80 -7.53 -5.36 1.93
N TYR A 81 -8.26 -4.26 1.96
CA TYR A 81 -9.28 -3.90 0.97
C TYR A 81 -8.84 -2.67 0.20
N GLY A 82 -8.66 -2.83 -1.12
CA GLY A 82 -8.30 -1.76 -2.04
C GLY A 82 -9.51 -1.31 -2.86
N GLY A 83 -9.92 -0.05 -2.72
CA GLY A 83 -10.94 0.55 -3.57
C GLY A 83 -10.33 1.03 -4.88
N VAL A 84 -10.54 0.27 -5.96
CA VAL A 84 -9.99 0.59 -7.29
C VAL A 84 -11.01 1.38 -8.09
N VAL A 85 -10.83 2.70 -8.15
CA VAL A 85 -11.82 3.63 -8.73
C VAL A 85 -11.99 3.41 -10.22
N ARG A 86 -10.89 3.30 -10.98
CA ARG A 86 -10.94 3.15 -12.44
C ARG A 86 -11.60 1.85 -12.88
N ARG A 87 -11.30 0.75 -12.17
CA ARG A 87 -11.88 -0.58 -12.44
C ARG A 87 -13.23 -0.78 -11.75
N GLN A 88 -13.73 0.22 -11.01
CA GLN A 88 -15.02 0.23 -10.31
C GLN A 88 -15.25 -1.03 -9.45
N MET A 89 -14.21 -1.47 -8.75
CA MET A 89 -14.23 -2.71 -7.97
C MET A 89 -13.53 -2.57 -6.63
N LEU A 90 -13.87 -3.49 -5.72
CA LEU A 90 -13.20 -3.67 -4.44
C LEU A 90 -12.33 -4.93 -4.52
N GLU A 91 -11.04 -4.77 -4.30
CA GLU A 91 -10.10 -5.89 -4.20
C GLU A 91 -9.89 -6.26 -2.74
N ARG A 92 -9.83 -7.56 -2.45
CA ARG A 92 -9.48 -8.10 -1.13
C ARG A 92 -8.19 -8.89 -1.25
N HIS A 93 -7.21 -8.55 -0.42
CA HIS A 93 -5.97 -9.28 -0.26
C HIS A 93 -5.93 -9.90 1.13
N GLU A 94 -5.69 -11.20 1.18
CA GLU A 94 -5.66 -11.97 2.41
C GLU A 94 -4.21 -12.13 2.88
N PRO A 95 -3.95 -12.03 4.20
CA PRO A 95 -2.65 -12.35 4.72
C PRO A 95 -2.34 -13.83 4.51
N PRO A 96 -1.06 -14.21 4.33
CA PRO A 96 -0.69 -15.61 4.20
C PRO A 96 -1.10 -16.40 5.46
N ALA A 97 -1.53 -17.66 5.26
CA ALA A 97 -2.04 -18.55 6.32
C ALA A 97 -1.05 -18.80 7.47
N VAL A 98 0.24 -18.54 7.24
CA VAL A 98 1.28 -18.50 8.27
C VAL A 98 1.84 -17.08 8.28
N GLN A 99 1.50 -16.32 9.31
CA GLN A 99 2.25 -15.09 9.61
C GLN A 99 3.61 -15.53 10.18
N PRO A 100 4.75 -15.12 9.59
CA PRO A 100 6.01 -15.16 10.32
C PRO A 100 5.76 -14.38 11.61
N THR A 101 6.03 -14.99 12.76
CA THR A 101 5.84 -14.38 14.09
C THR A 101 6.23 -12.90 14.03
N ARG A 102 5.23 -12.02 14.20
CA ARG A 102 5.42 -10.58 14.34
C ARG A 102 6.42 -10.39 15.48
N GLY A 103 7.67 -10.09 15.12
CA GLY A 103 8.78 -9.98 16.04
C GLY A 103 8.52 -8.92 17.10
N ALA A 104 8.91 -9.24 18.32
CA ALA A 104 8.84 -8.40 19.52
C ALA A 104 9.64 -7.09 19.40
#